data_AF-A0A9X1JWR3-F1
#
_entry.id   AF-A0A9X1JWR3-F1
#
_cell.length_a   1.000
_cell.length_b   1.000
_cell.length_c   1.000
_cell.angle_alpha   90.00
_cell.angle_beta   90.00
_cell.angle_gamma   90.00
#
_symmetry.space_group_name_H-M   'P 1'
#
loop_
_entity.id
_entity.type
_entity.pdbx_description
1 polymer ?
#
loop_
_entity_poly.entity_id
_entity_poly.type
_entity_poly.pdbx_seq_one_letter_code
_entity_poly.pdbx_strand_id
1 'polypeptide(L)' 'MRFLFSLLVFFTLLVSCKKDDSRSCTICNSPETFEFEVCRESNGNASVNGDDTGTNYDVYVSGLEEAGATCGGN' A
#
# COMPACT_ATOMS: atom_id res chain seq x y z
N MET A 1 31.44 -29.49 17.76
CA MET A 1 31.90 -28.21 18.35
C MET A 1 31.62 -27.08 17.38
N ARG A 2 31.17 -25.95 17.95
CA ARG A 2 30.82 -24.66 17.33
C ARG A 2 31.78 -24.21 16.22
N PHE A 3 31.26 -23.52 15.20
CA PHE A 3 31.72 -22.25 14.61
C PHE A 3 30.72 -21.88 13.48
N LEU A 4 29.70 -21.06 13.77
CA LEU A 4 29.62 -19.63 13.41
C LEU A 4 29.45 -19.36 11.90
N PHE A 5 28.22 -19.08 11.46
CA PHE A 5 27.89 -18.17 10.35
C PHE A 5 26.49 -17.59 10.64
N SER A 6 26.45 -16.44 11.32
CA SER A 6 26.04 -15.16 10.75
C SER A 6 24.59 -15.11 10.28
N LEU A 7 23.73 -14.61 11.17
CA LEU A 7 22.94 -13.40 10.95
C LEU A 7 22.50 -13.16 9.49
N LEU A 8 21.49 -13.90 9.01
CA LEU A 8 20.68 -13.45 7.87
C LEU A 8 19.31 -13.04 8.38
N VAL A 9 19.26 -11.83 8.94
CA VAL A 9 18.06 -11.02 9.01
C VAL A 9 17.65 -10.77 7.56
N PHE A 10 16.65 -11.49 7.08
CA PHE A 10 15.77 -10.95 6.07
C PHE A 10 14.35 -11.31 6.51
N PHE A 11 13.81 -10.39 7.29
CA PHE A 11 12.40 -10.06 7.35
C PHE A 11 11.85 -10.01 5.91
N THR A 12 11.52 -11.14 5.30
CA THR A 12 10.57 -11.18 4.19
C THR A 12 9.17 -11.20 4.78
N LEU A 13 8.90 -10.14 5.55
CA LEU A 13 7.55 -9.79 5.95
C LEU A 13 6.78 -9.46 4.66
N LEU A 14 5.76 -10.28 4.42
CA LEU A 14 4.52 -9.89 3.78
C LEU A 14 4.58 -9.61 2.28
N VAL A 15 5.00 -10.63 1.50
CA VAL A 15 4.25 -10.92 0.25
C VAL A 15 2.87 -11.43 0.67
N SER A 16 1.98 -10.51 1.03
CA SER A 16 0.54 -10.78 1.00
C SER A 16 0.06 -10.33 -0.37
N CYS A 17 0.46 -11.06 -1.43
CA CYS A 17 -0.23 -10.96 -2.70
C CYS A 17 -1.65 -11.54 -2.50
N LYS A 18 -2.56 -10.73 -1.95
CA LYS A 18 -3.98 -11.02 -1.94
C LYS A 18 -4.53 -10.73 -3.34
N LYS A 19 -4.11 -11.51 -4.33
CA LYS A 19 -4.71 -11.55 -5.66
C LYS A 19 -5.88 -12.52 -5.62
N ASP A 20 -7.01 -12.07 -5.08
CA ASP A 20 -8.34 -12.63 -5.39
C ASP A 20 -9.40 -11.68 -4.83
N ASP A 21 -9.49 -10.52 -5.43
CA ASP A 21 -10.72 -9.74 -5.49
C ASP A 21 -10.49 -8.67 -6.54
N SER A 22 -11.52 -8.35 -7.32
CA SER A 22 -11.54 -7.37 -8.41
C SER A 22 -11.29 -5.91 -7.97
N ARG A 23 -10.62 -5.70 -6.84
CA ARG A 23 -10.24 -4.40 -6.29
C ARG A 23 -8.96 -3.93 -6.96
N SER A 24 -9.00 -2.72 -7.50
CA SER A 24 -7.83 -2.08 -8.09
C SER A 24 -7.10 -1.33 -6.99
N CYS A 25 -5.93 -1.83 -6.59
CA CYS A 25 -5.11 -1.24 -5.53
C CYS A 25 -3.85 -0.60 -6.12
N THR A 26 -3.43 0.50 -5.50
CA THR A 26 -2.19 1.21 -5.81
C THR A 26 -1.39 1.44 -4.53
N ILE A 27 -0.08 1.50 -4.66
CA ILE A 27 0.80 1.90 -3.55
C ILE A 27 1.00 3.41 -3.65
N CYS A 28 0.79 4.07 -2.52
CA CYS A 28 1.07 5.49 -2.33
C CYS A 28 2.17 5.67 -1.31
N ASN A 29 3.03 6.67 -1.51
CA ASN A 29 4.06 7.03 -0.53
C ASN A 29 4.30 8.54 -0.54
N SER A 30 4.80 9.09 0.56
CA SER A 30 5.17 10.51 0.65
C SER A 30 6.47 10.66 1.44
N PRO A 31 7.10 11.84 1.46
CA PRO A 31 8.24 12.09 2.35
C PRO A 31 7.91 11.92 3.84
N GLU A 32 6.63 12.06 4.22
CA GLU A 32 6.18 12.05 5.61
C GLU A 32 5.56 10.71 6.05
N THR A 33 5.32 9.78 5.12
CA THR A 33 4.66 8.50 5.38
C THR A 33 5.39 7.34 4.69
N PHE A 34 5.41 6.18 5.32
CA PHE A 34 5.81 4.94 4.64
C PHE A 34 4.86 4.60 3.49
N GLU A 35 5.27 3.69 2.60
CA GLU A 35 4.40 3.14 1.57
C GLU A 35 3.12 2.54 2.19
N PHE A 36 1.97 2.91 1.66
CA PHE A 36 0.66 2.41 2.07
C PHE A 36 -0.19 2.06 0.85
N GLU A 37 -1.08 1.09 1.01
CA GLU A 37 -1.96 0.64 -0.07
C GLU A 37 -3.27 1.42 -0.05
N VAL A 38 -3.68 1.90 -1.22
CA VAL A 38 -4.98 2.52 -1.48
C VAL A 38 -5.72 1.69 -2.52
N CYS A 39 -6.89 1.17 -2.16
CA CYS A 39 -7.71 0.34 -3.03
C CYS A 39 -9.00 1.04 -3.43
N ARG A 40 -9.43 0.80 -4.68
CA ARG A 40 -10.79 1.11 -5.12
C ARG A 40 -11.72 -0.01 -4.70
N GLU A 41 -12.64 0.32 -3.80
CA GLU A 41 -13.68 -0.58 -3.32
C GLU A 41 -14.85 -0.70 -4.32
N SER A 42 -15.71 -1.70 -4.12
CA SER A 42 -16.84 -1.98 -5.01
C SER A 42 -17.90 -0.87 -5.03
N ASN A 43 -17.96 -0.05 -3.98
CA ASN A 43 -18.81 1.15 -3.91
C ASN A 43 -18.19 2.38 -4.61
N GLY A 44 -16.95 2.27 -5.13
CA GLY A 44 -16.21 3.35 -5.79
C GLY A 44 -15.36 4.21 -4.85
N ASN A 45 -15.41 3.97 -3.54
CA ASN A 45 -14.59 4.69 -2.57
C ASN A 45 -13.14 4.17 -2.55
N ALA A 46 -12.23 4.99 -2.05
CA ALA A 46 -10.92 4.55 -1.61
C ALA A 46 -11.03 3.83 -0.25
N SER A 47 -10.29 2.74 -0.09
CA SER A 47 -9.92 2.20 1.20
C SER A 47 -8.40 2.32 1.39
N VAL A 48 -7.96 2.52 2.64
CA VAL A 48 -6.54 2.51 3.00
C VAL A 48 -6.29 1.33 3.91
N ASN A 49 -5.40 0.42 3.51
CA ASN A 49 -5.17 -0.85 4.22
C ASN A 49 -6.46 -1.65 4.50
N GLY A 50 -7.48 -1.51 3.66
CA GLY A 50 -8.78 -2.19 3.78
C GLY A 50 -9.87 -1.42 4.55
N ASP A 51 -9.55 -0.25 5.11
CA ASP A 51 -10.54 0.61 5.78
C ASP A 51 -11.11 1.64 4.79
N ASP A 52 -12.42 1.59 4.54
CA ASP A 52 -13.13 2.52 3.63
C ASP A 52 -13.05 3.96 4.18
N THR A 53 -12.59 4.88 3.33
CA THR A 53 -12.41 6.31 3.67
C THR A 53 -13.71 7.11 3.57
N GLY A 54 -14.77 6.54 2.97
CA GLY A 54 -16.00 7.24 2.61
C GLY A 54 -15.82 8.23 1.46
N THR A 55 -14.63 8.29 0.85
CA THR A 55 -14.27 9.26 -0.20
C THR A 55 -14.07 8.52 -1.52
N ASN A 56 -14.54 9.12 -2.63
CA ASN A 56 -14.33 8.55 -3.96
C ASN A 56 -12.83 8.29 -4.23
N TYR A 57 -12.51 7.15 -4.84
CA TYR A 57 -11.13 6.74 -5.08
C TYR A 57 -10.29 7.78 -5.84
N ASP A 58 -10.80 8.32 -6.95
CA ASP A 58 -10.04 9.24 -7.78
C ASP A 58 -9.77 10.55 -7.04
N VAL A 59 -10.78 11.06 -6.30
CA VAL A 59 -10.65 12.25 -5.45
C VAL A 59 -9.63 12.04 -4.33
N TYR A 60 -9.65 10.86 -3.70
CA TYR A 60 -8.72 10.54 -2.61
C TYR A 60 -7.27 10.48 -3.12
N VAL A 61 -7.03 9.78 -4.23
CA VAL A 61 -5.69 9.69 -4.84
C VAL A 61 -5.21 11.07 -5.30
N SER A 62 -6.03 11.84 -6.01
CA SER A 62 -5.63 13.20 -6.41
C SER A 62 -5.31 14.09 -5.22
N GLY A 63 -6.10 14.03 -4.14
CA GLY A 63 -5.83 14.79 -2.92
C GLY A 63 -4.51 14.39 -2.24
N LEU A 64 -4.15 13.10 -2.28
CA LEU A 64 -2.85 12.63 -1.82
C LEU A 64 -1.70 13.16 -2.70
N GLU A 65 -1.86 13.12 -4.02
CA GLU A 65 -0.87 13.64 -4.97
C GLU A 65 -0.69 15.16 -4.85
N GLU A 66 -1.78 15.91 -4.68
CA GLU A 66 -1.74 17.36 -4.41
C GLU A 66 -1.05 17.68 -3.07
N ALA A 67 -1.18 16.78 -2.09
CA ALA A 67 -0.45 16.86 -0.82
C ALA A 67 1.03 16.41 -0.93
N GLY A 68 1.47 15.94 -2.10
CA GLY A 68 2.85 15.55 -2.38
C GLY A 68 3.14 14.06 -2.23
N ALA A 69 2.11 13.21 -2.15
CA ALA A 69 2.30 11.77 -2.28
C ALA A 69 2.53 11.37 -3.76
N THR A 70 3.18 10.24 -3.97
CA THR A 70 3.26 9.57 -5.27
C THR A 70 2.43 8.30 -5.18
N CYS A 71 1.43 8.16 -6.04
CA CYS A 71 0.52 7.02 -6.06
C CYS A 71 0.62 6.30 -7.42
N GLY A 72 0.89 5.00 -7.38
CA GLY A 72 1.15 4.21 -8.60
C GLY A 72 2.62 4.12 -8.92
N GLY A 73 3.22 2.97 -8.62
CA GLY A 73 4.52 2.56 -9.13
C GLY A 73 4.33 1.88 -10.48
N ASN A 74 5.04 2.36 -11.50
CA ASN A 74 5.18 1.65 -12.76
C ASN A 74 6.16 0.47 -12.61
#